data_AF-A0A0F2S8T5-F1
#
_entry.id   AF-A0A0F2S8T5-F1
#
_cell.length_a   1.000
_cell.length_b   1.000
_cell.length_c   1.000
_cell.angle_alpha   90.00
_cell.angle_beta   90.00
_cell.angle_gamma   90.00
#
_symmetry.space_group_name_H-M   'P 1'
#
loop_
_entity.id
_entity.type
_entity.pdbx_description
1 polymer ?
#
loop_
_entity_poly.entity_id
_entity_poly.type
_entity_poly.pdbx_seq_one_letter_code
_entity_poly.pdbx_strand_id
1 'polypeptide(L)' 'MDAILESCAGLDVHQETVVACILTGPLDLKPKKVVKTFSTTTTELLALAKWLEEFNCSHVAMEST' A
#
# COMPACT_ATOMS: atom_id res chain seq x y z
N MET A 1 3.80 -6.27 -19.64
CA MET A 1 3.79 -6.75 -18.25
C MET A 1 2.34 -6.75 -17.85
N ASP A 2 1.76 -7.93 -17.68
CA ASP A 2 0.34 -8.09 -17.41
C ASP A 2 0.09 -7.99 -15.90
N ALA A 3 -1.01 -7.34 -15.51
CA ALA A 3 -1.41 -7.27 -14.12
C ALA A 3 -1.93 -8.66 -13.68
N ILE A 4 -1.45 -9.14 -12.53
CA ILE A 4 -1.84 -10.43 -11.94
C ILE A 4 -2.71 -10.21 -10.69
N LEU A 5 -2.62 -9.03 -10.08
CA LEU A 5 -3.33 -8.65 -8.86
C LEU A 5 -4.17 -7.40 -9.13
N GLU A 6 -5.43 -7.43 -8.71
CA GLU A 6 -6.34 -6.27 -8.80
C GLU A 6 -6.06 -5.21 -7.74
N SER A 7 -5.38 -5.58 -6.65
CA SER A 7 -4.98 -4.68 -5.57
C SER A 7 -3.67 -5.14 -4.94
N CYS A 8 -2.67 -4.27 -4.92
CA CYS A 8 -1.40 -4.47 -4.23
C CYS A 8 -0.83 -3.16 -3.70
N ALA A 9 0.11 -3.24 -2.75
CA ALA A 9 0.77 -2.06 -2.21
C ALA A 9 2.29 -2.17 -2.21
N GLY A 10 2.95 -1.02 -2.36
CA GLY A 10 4.35 -0.81 -2.01
C GLY A 10 4.43 -0.01 -0.71
N LEU A 11 5.26 -0.44 0.23
CA LEU A 11 5.61 0.30 1.43
C LEU A 11 7.08 0.71 1.37
N ASP A 12 7.32 1.99 1.57
CA ASP A 12 8.65 2.56 1.75
C ASP A 12 8.77 3.01 3.21
N VAL A 13 9.54 2.25 3.99
CA VAL A 13 9.67 2.37 5.44
C VAL A 13 10.94 3.15 5.76
N HIS A 14 10.76 4.27 6.45
CA HIS A 14 11.82 5.07 7.05
C HIS A 14 11.70 5.03 8.58
N GLN A 15 12.67 5.61 9.29
CA GLN A 15 12.69 5.60 10.76
C GLN A 15 11.41 6.16 11.40
N GLU A 16 10.87 7.26 10.88
CA GLU A 16 9.72 7.97 11.48
C GLU A 16 8.43 7.80 10.69
N THR A 17 8.51 7.37 9.43
CA THR A 17 7.38 7.35 8.51
C THR A 17 7.32 6.09 7.65
N VAL A 18 6.11 5.75 7.21
CA VAL A 18 5.85 4.72 6.21
C VAL A 18 5.06 5.37 5.08
N VAL A 19 5.62 5.38 3.87
CA VAL A 19 4.92 5.83 2.67
C VAL A 19 4.30 4.60 2.00
N ALA A 20 2.97 4.55 1.97
CA ALA A 20 2.22 3.45 1.39
C ALA A 20 1.60 3.87 0.06
N CYS A 21 1.81 3.04 -0.97
CA CYS A 21 1.29 3.25 -2.32
C CYS A 21 0.48 2.04 -2.75
N ILE A 22 -0.83 2.21 -2.93
CA ILE A 22 -1.74 1.18 -3.45
C ILE A 22 -1.94 1.37 -4.95
N LEU A 23 -1.83 0.27 -5.70
CA LEU A 23 -2.31 0.16 -7.07
C LEU A 23 -3.56 -0.72 -7.05
N THR A 24 -4.70 -0.17 -7.48
CA THR A 24 -5.98 -0.88 -7.46
C THR A 24 -6.78 -0.66 -8.75
N GLY A 25 -7.37 -1.73 -9.29
CA GLY A 25 -8.24 -1.69 -10.45
C GLY A 25 -8.32 -3.03 -11.19
N PRO A 26 -9.22 -3.14 -12.18
CA PRO A 26 -9.33 -4.32 -13.03
C PRO A 26 -8.02 -4.64 -13.75
N LEU A 27 -7.73 -5.92 -13.97
CA LEU A 27 -6.47 -6.39 -14.58
C LEU A 27 -6.24 -5.92 -16.02
N ASP A 28 -7.33 -5.63 -16.74
CA ASP A 28 -7.37 -5.18 -18.12
C ASP A 28 -7.26 -3.66 -18.27
N LEU A 29 -7.33 -2.92 -17.15
CA LEU A 29 -7.30 -1.47 -17.13
C LEU A 29 -6.08 -0.94 -16.38
N LYS A 30 -5.73 0.32 -16.67
CA LYS A 30 -4.69 0.99 -15.92
C LYS A 30 -5.14 1.16 -14.45
N PRO A 31 -4.38 0.65 -13.46
CA PRO A 31 -4.77 0.74 -12.07
C PRO A 31 -4.75 2.20 -11.59
N LYS A 32 -5.62 2.50 -10.64
CA LYS A 32 -5.59 3.75 -9.89
C LYS A 32 -4.50 3.66 -8.83
N LYS A 33 -3.75 4.74 -8.69
CA LYS A 33 -2.71 4.89 -7.68
C LYS A 33 -3.23 5.74 -6.53
N VAL A 34 -3.09 5.25 -5.30
CA VAL A 34 -3.40 5.99 -4.08
C VAL A 34 -2.19 5.95 -3.18
N VAL A 35 -1.74 7.12 -2.71
CA VAL A 35 -0.56 7.23 -1.83
C VAL A 35 -0.97 7.89 -0.53
N LYS A 36 -0.49 7.35 0.58
CA LYS A 36 -0.69 7.92 1.90
C LYS A 36 0.53 7.66 2.78
N THR A 37 0.90 8.65 3.58
CA THR A 37 2.00 8.57 4.54
C THR A 37 1.44 8.38 5.94
N PHE A 38 2.08 7.51 6.70
CA PHE A 38 1.78 7.19 8.10
C PHE A 38 3.04 7.39 8.94
N SER A 39 2.90 7.60 10.25
CA SER A 39 4.06 7.52 11.16
C SER A 39 4.34 6.07 11.58
N THR A 40 5.51 5.83 12.19
CA THR A 40 5.88 4.53 12.78
C THR A 40 5.32 4.29 14.18
N THR A 41 4.40 5.14 14.67
CA THR A 41 3.69 4.90 15.93
C THR A 41 2.67 3.78 15.80
N THR A 42 2.43 3.02 16.87
CA THR A 42 1.48 1.89 16.85
C THR A 42 0.10 2.27 16.31
N THR A 43 -0.43 3.44 16.70
CA THR A 43 -1.73 3.92 16.22
C THR A 43 -1.75 4.12 14.71
N GLU A 44 -0.71 4.72 14.14
CA GLU A 44 -0.61 4.97 12.71
C GLU A 44 -0.33 3.68 11.92
N LEU A 45 0.44 2.73 12.48
CA LEU A 45 0.63 1.41 11.86
C LEU A 45 -0.67 0.59 11.83
N LEU A 46 -1.51 0.68 12.87
CA LEU A 46 -2.84 0.09 12.86
C LEU A 46 -3.76 0.78 11.84
N ALA A 47 -3.65 2.11 11.69
CA ALA A 47 -4.37 2.85 10.67
C ALA A 47 -3.92 2.48 9.25
N LEU A 48 -2.62 2.24 9.05
CA LEU A 48 -2.07 1.71 7.80
C LEU A 48 -2.64 0.32 7.50
N ALA A 49 -2.65 -0.59 8.48
CA ALA A 49 -3.20 -1.93 8.30
C ALA A 49 -4.67 -1.89 7.88
N LYS A 50 -5.50 -1.13 8.61
CA LYS A 50 -6.92 -0.92 8.27
C LYS A 50 -7.09 -0.31 6.87
N TRP A 51 -6.23 0.64 6.52
CA TRP A 51 -6.27 1.27 5.21
C TRP A 51 -5.93 0.28 4.09
N LEU A 52 -4.97 -0.62 4.26
CA LEU A 52 -4.69 -1.67 3.28
C LEU A 52 -5.88 -2.64 3.12
N GLU A 53 -6.56 -2.98 4.22
CA GLU A 53 -7.77 -3.82 4.21
C GLU A 53 -8.93 -3.17 3.44
N GLU A 54 -9.14 -1.85 3.58
CA GLU A 54 -10.18 -1.10 2.85
C GLU A 54 -10.02 -1.19 1.32
N PHE A 55 -8.80 -1.40 0.84
CA PHE A 55 -8.50 -1.59 -0.59
C PHE A 55 -8.44 -3.06 -1.01
N ASN A 56 -8.79 -4.00 -0.15
CA ASN A 56 -8.62 -5.44 -0.38
C ASN A 56 -7.18 -5.80 -0.79
N CYS A 57 -6.19 -5.05 -0.29
CA CYS A 57 -4.80 -5.26 -0.63
C CYS A 57 -4.26 -6.48 0.12
N SER A 58 -4.07 -7.59 -0.60
CA SER A 58 -3.58 -8.86 -0.04
C SER A 58 -2.07 -9.02 -0.11
N HIS A 59 -1.40 -8.28 -1.00
CA HIS A 59 0.02 -8.42 -1.26
C HIS A 59 0.72 -7.08 -1.13
N VAL A 60 1.84 -7.09 -0.41
CA VAL A 60 2.64 -5.91 -0.14
C VAL A 60 4.10 -6.20 -0.46
N ALA A 61 4.73 -5.33 -1.24
CA ALA A 61 6.17 -5.25 -1.34
C ALA A 61 6.68 -4.17 -0.39
N MET A 62 7.75 -4.44 0.36
CA MET A 62 8.29 -3.51 1.33
C MET A 62 9.78 -3.26 1.05
N GLU A 63 10.15 -2.00 1.05
CA GLU A 63 11.52 -1.51 1.07
C GLU A 63 11.74 -0.75 2.39
N SER A 64 12.95 -0.86 2.95
CA SER A 64 13.34 -0.14 4.17
C SER A 64 14.68 0.52 3.91
N THR A 65 14.79 1.82 4.24
CA THR A 65 16.01 2.62 4.09
C THR A 65 16.52 3.16 5.42
#